data_AF-A0A397ZTM5-F1
#
_entry.id   AF-A0A397ZTM5-F1
#
_cell.length_a   1.000
_cell.length_b   1.000
_cell.length_c   1.000
_cell.angle_alpha   90.00
_cell.angle_beta   90.00
_cell.angle_gamma   90.00
#
_symmetry.space_group_name_H-M   'P 1'
#
loop_
_entity.id
_entity.type
_entity.pdbx_description
1 polymer ?
#
loop_
_entity_poly.entity_id
_entity_poly.type
_entity_poly.pdbx_seq_one_letter_code
_entity_poly.pdbx_strand_id
1 'polypeptide(L)'
;MAYQALAVKTALLEAVRMGLRTLTIWSDSQSLITAITSRGRITEPFGVLYDIEHLCNSFSAVSFRHVPRLKNTEADALAKLALMNLIDSV
;
A
#
# COMPACT_ATOMS: atom_id res chain seq x y z
N MET A 1 3.70 -4.69 -8.79
CA MET A 1 3.61 -4.68 -7.31
C MET A 1 4.23 -3.45 -6.68
N ALA A 2 5.45 -3.05 -7.08
CA ALA A 2 6.16 -1.90 -6.48
C ALA A 2 5.33 -0.60 -6.36
N TYR A 3 4.64 -0.19 -7.44
CA TYR A 3 3.83 1.03 -7.44
C TYR A 3 2.59 0.98 -6.53
N GLN A 4 1.95 -0.19 -6.42
CA GLN A 4 0.79 -0.37 -5.53
C GLN A 4 1.22 -0.31 -4.06
N ALA A 5 2.37 -0.91 -3.74
CA ALA A 5 2.94 -0.83 -2.41
C ALA A 5 3.35 0.62 -2.07
N LEU A 6 3.94 1.36 -3.01
CA LEU A 6 4.25 2.77 -2.81
C LEU A 6 2.98 3.61 -2.57
N ALA A 7 1.90 3.35 -3.30
CA ALA A 7 0.62 4.02 -3.06
C ALA A 7 0.08 3.75 -1.64
N VAL A 8 0.20 2.51 -1.15
CA VAL A 8 -0.15 2.15 0.24
C VAL A 8 0.72 2.88 1.26
N LYS A 9 2.04 2.95 1.01
CA LYS A 9 2.98 3.71 1.87
C LYS A 9 2.58 5.19 1.95
N THR A 10 2.29 5.82 0.81
CA THR A 10 1.88 7.23 0.77
C THR A 10 0.55 7.44 1.49
N ALA A 11 -0.43 6.55 1.30
CA ALA A 11 -1.70 6.62 2.01
C ALA A 11 -1.53 6.49 3.53
N LEU A 12 -0.63 5.61 4.00
CA LEU A 12 -0.30 5.49 5.41
C LEU A 12 0.40 6.74 5.94
N LEU A 13 1.36 7.31 5.21
CA LEU A 13 2.04 8.55 5.59
C LEU A 13 1.07 9.71 5.74
N GLU A 14 0.18 9.91 4.77
CA GLU A 14 -0.84 10.96 4.83
C GLU A 14 -1.82 10.71 5.99
N ALA A 15 -2.22 9.46 6.23
CA ALA A 15 -3.07 9.13 7.36
C ALA A 15 -2.39 9.41 8.72
N VAL A 16 -1.09 9.15 8.85
CA VAL A 16 -0.30 9.54 10.03
C VAL A 16 -0.25 11.06 10.17
N ARG A 17 -0.01 11.79 9.07
CA ARG A 17 0.01 13.28 9.06
C ARG A 17 -1.34 13.87 9.47
N MET A 18 -2.44 13.22 9.08
CA MET A 18 -3.80 13.61 9.48
C MET A 18 -4.15 13.20 10.92
N GLY A 19 -3.26 12.49 11.63
CA GLY A 19 -3.49 12.03 13.00
C GLY A 19 -4.51 10.89 13.11
N LEU A 20 -4.78 10.18 12.00
CA LEU A 20 -5.68 9.04 12.01
C LEU A 20 -5.07 7.90 12.82
N ARG A 21 -5.85 7.33 13.73
CA ARG A 21 -5.42 6.18 14.55
C ARG A 21 -5.89 4.84 14.01
N THR A 22 -6.85 4.86 13.09
CA THR A 22 -7.43 3.67 12.50
C THR A 22 -7.55 3.82 11.00
N LEU A 23 -7.08 2.83 10.24
CA LEU A 23 -7.12 2.87 8.78
C LEU A 23 -7.51 1.51 8.20
N THR A 24 -8.36 1.51 7.18
CA THR A 24 -8.61 0.32 6.36
C THR A 24 -8.19 0.60 4.93
N ILE A 25 -7.27 -0.22 4.42
CA ILE A 25 -6.77 -0.13 3.05
C ILE A 25 -7.42 -1.24 2.22
N TRP A 26 -8.02 -0.85 1.11
CA TRP A 26 -8.61 -1.76 0.15
C TRP A 26 -7.72 -1.85 -1.08
N SER A 27 -7.37 -3.08 -1.49
CA SER A 27 -6.58 -3.33 -2.68
C SER A 27 -7.20 -4.43 -3.51
N ASP A 28 -7.15 -4.30 -4.82
CA ASP A 28 -7.53 -5.34 -5.78
C ASP A 28 -6.41 -6.32 -6.09
N SER A 29 -5.21 -6.07 -5.54
CA SER A 29 -4.07 -6.96 -5.69
C SER A 29 -4.01 -7.94 -4.54
N GLN A 30 -4.52 -9.15 -4.78
CA GLN A 30 -4.44 -10.23 -3.79
C GLN A 30 -2.99 -10.58 -3.44
N SER A 31 -2.05 -10.45 -4.38
CA SER A 31 -0.62 -10.60 -4.13
C SER A 31 -0.09 -9.54 -3.14
N LEU A 32 -0.53 -8.29 -3.24
CA LEU A 32 -0.14 -7.22 -2.29
C LEU A 32 -0.71 -7.47 -0.90
N ILE A 33 -2.00 -7.82 -0.80
CA ILE A 33 -2.64 -8.16 0.47
C ILE A 33 -1.94 -9.35 1.11
N THR A 34 -1.64 -10.38 0.33
CA THR A 34 -0.91 -11.56 0.79
C THR A 34 0.50 -11.19 1.22
N ALA A 35 1.19 -10.32 0.47
CA ALA A 35 2.53 -9.86 0.81
C ALA A 35 2.58 -9.14 2.16
N ILE A 36 1.67 -8.20 2.39
CA ILE A 36 1.58 -7.44 3.65
C ILE A 36 1.16 -8.36 4.82
N THR A 37 0.25 -9.31 4.57
CA THR A 37 -0.29 -10.20 5.61
C THR A 37 0.67 -11.35 5.94
N SER A 38 1.49 -11.80 4.99
CA SER A 38 2.38 -12.97 5.12
C SER A 38 3.62 -12.73 6.00
N ARG A 39 3.86 -11.48 6.45
CA ARG A 39 4.81 -11.08 7.53
C ARG A 39 6.11 -11.90 7.67
N GLY A 40 6.76 -12.34 6.57
CA GLY A 40 8.01 -13.11 6.70
C GLY A 40 8.40 -14.07 5.59
N ARG A 41 7.67 -14.17 4.47
CA ARG A 41 8.04 -15.05 3.34
C ARG A 41 8.27 -14.32 2.02
N ILE A 42 8.78 -13.09 2.07
CA ILE A 42 9.13 -12.36 0.87
C ILE A 42 10.64 -12.19 0.86
N THR A 43 11.28 -13.03 0.05
CA THR A 43 12.74 -13.12 -0.15
C THR A 43 13.32 -11.97 -0.99
N GLU A 44 12.52 -10.97 -1.35
CA GLU A 44 12.99 -9.78 -2.07
C GLU A 44 13.00 -8.55 -1.14
N PRO A 45 14.03 -7.69 -1.23
CA PRO A 45 14.18 -6.51 -0.39
C PRO A 45 13.24 -5.40 -0.86
N PHE A 46 11.92 -5.61 -0.76
CA PHE A 46 10.97 -4.52 -0.91
C PHE A 46 11.00 -3.69 0.38
N GLY A 47 11.98 -2.79 0.50
CA GLY A 47 12.07 -1.83 1.62
C GLY A 47 10.76 -1.08 1.86
N VAL A 48 9.96 -0.87 0.81
CA VAL A 48 8.60 -0.31 0.90
C VAL A 48 7.65 -1.16 1.77
N LEU A 49 7.72 -2.50 1.73
CA LEU A 49 6.86 -3.34 2.59
C LEU A 49 7.27 -3.23 4.06
N TYR A 50 8.57 -3.16 4.32
CA TYR A 50 9.10 -2.91 5.67
C TYR A 50 8.68 -1.53 6.18
N ASP A 51 8.77 -0.50 5.34
CA ASP A 51 8.30 0.85 5.66
C ASP A 51 6.80 0.86 5.97
N ILE A 52 5.99 0.15 5.18
CA ILE A 52 4.55 0.01 5.39
C ILE A 52 4.29 -0.63 6.75
N GLU A 53 4.98 -1.72 7.09
CA GLU A 53 4.84 -2.37 8.39
C GLU A 53 5.25 -1.46 9.54
N HIS A 54 6.35 -0.73 9.38
CA HIS A 54 6.80 0.24 10.38
C HIS A 54 5.78 1.36 10.58
N LEU A 55 5.21 1.90 9.50
CA LEU A 55 4.15 2.90 9.55
C LEU A 55 2.87 2.36 10.20
N CYS A 56 2.55 1.08 9.99
CA CYS A 56 1.39 0.43 10.60
C CYS A 56 1.45 0.46 12.13
N ASN A 57 2.65 0.44 12.74
CA ASN A 57 2.82 0.53 14.19
C ASN A 57 2.42 1.89 14.77
N SER A 58 2.35 2.93 13.94
CA SER A 58 1.86 4.26 14.36
C SER A 58 0.33 4.31 14.49
N PHE A 59 -0.38 3.29 14.00
CA PHE A 59 -1.83 3.20 14.07
C PHE A 59 -2.26 2.27 15.21
N SER A 60 -3.35 2.61 15.88
CA SER A 60 -3.99 1.73 16.88
C SER A 60 -4.67 0.53 16.21
N ALA A 61 -5.17 0.68 14.99
CA ALA A 61 -5.68 -0.43 14.19
C ALA A 61 -5.49 -0.16 12.69
N VAL A 62 -4.88 -1.10 11.98
CA VAL A 62 -4.82 -1.07 10.51
C VAL A 62 -5.35 -2.39 9.96
N SER A 63 -6.13 -2.31 8.89
CA SER A 63 -6.71 -3.50 8.23
C SER A 63 -6.48 -3.43 6.72
N PHE A 64 -6.10 -4.55 6.14
CA PHE A 64 -5.90 -4.70 4.70
C PHE A 64 -6.97 -5.64 4.16
N ARG A 65 -7.78 -5.18 3.21
CA ARG A 65 -8.84 -5.99 2.58
C ARG A 65 -8.70 -6.05 1.07
N HIS A 66 -8.94 -7.24 0.55
CA HIS A 66 -9.06 -7.44 -0.88
C HIS A 66 -10.45 -6.97 -1.37
N VAL A 67 -10.48 -6.25 -2.50
CA VAL A 67 -11.71 -5.85 -3.19
C VAL A 67 -11.62 -6.22 -4.68
N PRO A 68 -12.70 -6.66 -5.34
CA PRO A 68 -12.65 -6.93 -6.77
C PRO A 68 -12.21 -5.70 -7.58
N ARG A 69 -11.35 -5.91 -8.59
CA ARG A 69 -10.78 -4.85 -9.45
C ARG A 69 -11.80 -3.88 -10.03
N LEU A 70 -12.99 -4.37 -10.37
CA LEU A 70 -14.10 -3.56 -10.88
C LEU A 70 -14.55 -2.46 -9.90
N LYS A 71 -14.30 -2.64 -8.60
CA LYS A 71 -14.61 -1.68 -7.53
C LYS A 71 -13.38 -0.89 -7.05
N ASN A 72 -12.21 -1.06 -7.67
CA ASN A 72 -10.96 -0.38 -7.33
C ASN A 72 -10.31 0.32 -8.53
N THR A 73 -11.08 0.59 -9.58
CA THR A 73 -10.58 1.16 -10.84
C THR A 73 -9.92 2.51 -10.66
N GLU A 74 -10.46 3.37 -9.78
CA GLU A 74 -9.86 4.67 -9.47
C GLU A 74 -8.49 4.54 -8.77
N ALA A 75 -8.39 3.65 -7.78
CA ALA A 75 -7.12 3.43 -7.08
C ALA A 75 -6.08 2.76 -8.00
N ASP A 76 -6.49 1.82 -8.86
CA ASP A 76 -5.61 1.21 -9.87
C ASP A 76 -5.11 2.26 -10.88
N ALA A 77 -5.97 3.19 -11.29
CA ALA A 77 -5.59 4.30 -12.16
C ALA A 77 -4.59 5.25 -11.49
N LEU A 78 -4.85 5.67 -10.25
CA LEU A 78 -3.93 6.52 -9.47
C LEU A 78 -2.57 5.83 -9.25
N ALA A 79 -2.59 4.53 -8.96
CA ALA A 79 -1.36 3.77 -8.76
C ALA A 79 -0.55 3.66 -10.06
N LYS A 80 -1.21 3.48 -11.21
CA LYS A 80 -0.56 3.50 -12.53
C LYS A 80 0.00 4.88 -12.89
N LEU A 81 -0.74 5.96 -12.58
CA LEU A 81 -0.25 7.33 -12.78
C LEU A 81 1.00 7.61 -11.93
N ALA A 82 1.02 7.17 -10.68
CA ALA A 82 2.20 7.29 -9.82
C ALA A 82 3.42 6.54 -10.39
N LEU A 83 3.21 5.36 -11.00
CA LEU A 83 4.26 4.64 -11.70
C LEU A 83 4.78 5.42 -12.91
N MET A 84 3.89 5.98 -13.74
CA MET A 84 4.30 6.77 -14.91
C MET A 84 5.10 8.00 -14.51
N ASN A 85 4.66 8.74 -13.49
CA ASN A 85 5.42 9.88 -12.96
C ASN A 85 6.80 9.49 -12.41
N LEU A 86 6.92 8.29 -11.82
CA LEU A 86 8.22 7.79 -11.33
C LEU A 86 9.17 7.45 -12.49
N ILE A 87 8.65 6.97 -13.62
CA ILE A 87 9.43 6.60 -14.81
C ILE A 87 9.82 7.85 -15.61
N ASP A 88 8.95 8.86 -15.69
CA ASP A 88 9.25 10.15 -16.36
C ASP A 88 10.24 11.04 -15.59
N SER A 89 10.59 10.68 -14.35
CA SER A 89 11.56 11.39 -13.52
C SER A 89 13.01 10.91 -13.71
N VAL A 90 13.29 10.08 -14.72
CA VAL A 90 14.61 9.49 -15.03
C VAL A 90 15.15 10.02 -16.35
#